data_AF-A0A6J2JIW4-F1
#
_entry.id   AF-A0A6J2JIW4-F1
#
_cell.length_a   1.000
_cell.length_b   1.000
_cell.length_c   1.000
_cell.angle_alpha   90.00
_cell.angle_beta   90.00
_cell.angle_gamma   90.00
#
_symmetry.space_group_name_H-M   'P 1'
#
loop_
_entity.id
_entity.type
_entity.pdbx_description
1 polymer ?
#
loop_
_entity_poly.entity_id
_entity_poly.type
_entity_poly.pdbx_seq_one_letter_code
_entity_poly.pdbx_strand_id
1 'polypeptide(L)'
;MADDEYQHIVTRVEAITEQDDRHLAGATKEIRNDLTVIIPENPFPDIEVDAYPPLKFSWVIPKKISAMAFPRNKENLKFLVNQGITHLVTLTAGKKPPVDDIPRLKWTEVPIEEFELPSVEQIKKFMDVCKRADKNGEVLGIHCRQGRSRSGVMLACYLVHFHRFLPDQAVNAIRMIRPGSCDFPEHEEAVGKYFEYLTEDNPLKFGVGGDVMEEFIDAAKEATKKVLN
;
A
#
# COMPACT_ATOMS: atom_id res chain seq x y z
N MET A 1 25.76 33.79 -35.91
CA MET A 1 24.51 33.25 -36.48
C MET A 1 24.70 31.76 -36.57
N ALA A 2 24.15 31.01 -35.61
CA ALA A 2 24.17 29.56 -35.59
C ALA A 2 22.70 29.14 -35.70
N ASP A 3 22.35 28.48 -36.81
CA ASP A 3 21.04 27.87 -37.01
C ASP A 3 20.98 26.59 -36.17
N ASP A 4 20.08 26.58 -35.20
CA ASP A 4 19.67 25.39 -34.43
C ASP A 4 18.61 24.64 -35.27
N GLU A 5 19.04 23.67 -36.07
CA GLU A 5 18.16 22.79 -36.82
C GLU A 5 17.60 21.72 -35.86
N TYR A 6 16.53 22.06 -35.13
CA TYR A 6 15.77 21.06 -34.36
C TYR A 6 15.14 20.07 -35.34
N GLN A 7 15.61 18.83 -35.35
CA GLN A 7 14.90 17.72 -36.01
C GLN A 7 13.50 17.60 -35.39
N HIS A 8 12.49 18.09 -36.11
CA HIS A 8 11.10 17.86 -35.76
C HIS A 8 10.81 16.36 -35.88
N ILE A 9 10.67 15.68 -34.75
CA ILE A 9 10.18 14.29 -34.72
C ILE A 9 8.70 14.34 -35.09
N VAL A 10 8.38 13.89 -36.31
CA VAL A 10 6.99 13.72 -36.75
C VAL A 10 6.60 12.27 -36.51
N THR A 11 5.72 12.06 -35.53
CA THR A 11 5.10 10.76 -35.30
C THR A 11 3.71 10.75 -35.92
N ARG A 12 3.43 9.77 -36.77
CA ARG A 12 2.09 9.50 -37.32
C ARG A 12 1.67 8.09 -36.98
N VAL A 13 0.40 7.92 -36.64
CA VAL A 13 -0.18 6.64 -36.22
C VAL A 13 -1.34 6.35 -37.16
N GLU A 14 -1.29 5.23 -37.86
CA GLU A 14 -2.27 4.81 -38.87
C GLU A 14 -2.75 3.39 -38.56
N ALA A 15 -4.05 3.11 -38.67
CA ALA A 15 -4.57 1.77 -38.49
C ALA A 15 -4.29 0.90 -39.75
N ILE A 16 -3.98 -0.39 -39.57
CA ILE A 16 -3.83 -1.34 -40.67
C ILE A 16 -5.18 -2.02 -40.88
N THR A 17 -5.78 -1.84 -42.06
CA THR A 17 -7.07 -2.45 -42.40
C THR A 17 -6.89 -3.84 -43.02
N GLU A 18 -7.98 -4.61 -43.10
CA GLU A 18 -7.98 -5.90 -43.83
C GLU A 18 -7.62 -5.76 -45.32
N GLN A 19 -7.86 -4.59 -45.91
CA GLN A 19 -7.46 -4.29 -47.29
C GLN A 19 -5.95 -4.03 -47.40
N ASP A 20 -5.30 -3.53 -46.35
CA ASP A 20 -3.88 -3.20 -46.34
C ASP A 20 -3.02 -4.45 -46.09
N ASP A 21 -3.34 -5.25 -45.06
CA ASP A 21 -2.74 -6.55 -44.82
C ASP A 21 -3.66 -7.41 -43.94
N ARG A 22 -4.22 -8.48 -44.52
CA ARG A 22 -5.14 -9.39 -43.83
C ARG A 22 -4.55 -10.06 -42.59
N HIS A 23 -3.23 -10.22 -42.50
CA HIS A 23 -2.57 -10.86 -41.35
C HIS A 23 -2.27 -9.88 -40.21
N LEU A 24 -2.33 -8.57 -40.49
CA LEU A 24 -2.03 -7.50 -39.53
C LEU A 24 -3.24 -6.56 -39.35
N ALA A 25 -4.40 -6.93 -39.89
CA ALA A 25 -5.64 -6.19 -39.71
C ALA A 25 -5.94 -6.00 -38.22
N GLY A 26 -6.20 -4.76 -37.80
CA GLY A 26 -6.39 -4.39 -36.39
C GLY A 26 -5.12 -3.90 -35.68
N ALA A 27 -3.94 -4.16 -36.24
CA ALA A 27 -2.68 -3.58 -35.76
C ALA A 27 -2.59 -2.09 -36.12
N THR A 28 -1.78 -1.35 -35.36
CA THR A 28 -1.51 0.07 -35.62
C THR A 28 -0.08 0.26 -36.11
N LYS A 29 0.10 1.05 -37.17
CA LYS A 29 1.39 1.43 -37.73
C LYS A 29 1.82 2.77 -37.14
N GLU A 30 2.91 2.76 -36.37
CA GLU A 30 3.57 3.99 -35.91
C GLU A 30 4.74 4.31 -36.84
N ILE A 31 4.72 5.49 -37.45
CA ILE A 31 5.78 5.99 -38.34
C ILE A 31 6.54 7.08 -37.58
N ARG A 32 7.83 6.81 -37.30
CA ARG A 32 8.75 7.76 -36.67
C ARG A 32 9.86 8.08 -37.68
N ASN A 33 9.81 9.27 -38.26
CA ASN A 33 10.66 9.64 -39.40
C ASN A 33 10.49 8.60 -40.54
N ASP A 34 11.49 7.73 -40.78
CA ASP A 34 11.48 6.67 -41.80
C ASP A 34 11.27 5.26 -41.22
N LEU A 35 11.18 5.13 -39.88
CA LEU A 35 10.98 3.83 -39.22
C LEU A 35 9.48 3.54 -39.09
N THR A 36 9.04 2.46 -39.72
CA THR A 36 7.71 1.90 -39.53
C THR A 36 7.74 0.81 -38.46
N VAL A 37 7.00 1.01 -37.37
CA VAL A 37 6.80 0.01 -36.31
C VAL A 37 5.35 -0.47 -36.37
N ILE A 38 5.15 -1.77 -36.51
CA ILE A 38 3.83 -2.40 -36.47
C ILE A 38 3.55 -2.81 -35.03
N ILE A 39 2.56 -2.17 -34.42
CA ILE A 39 2.09 -2.46 -33.07
C ILE A 39 0.91 -3.42 -33.23
N PRO A 40 1.07 -4.72 -32.95
CA PRO A 40 -0.02 -5.69 -33.08
C PRO A 40 -1.20 -5.26 -32.19
N GLU A 41 -2.42 -5.55 -32.64
CA GLU A 41 -3.62 -5.37 -31.82
C GLU A 41 -3.42 -6.13 -30.50
N ASN A 42 -3.62 -5.46 -29.37
CA ASN A 42 -3.54 -6.12 -28.07
C ASN A 42 -4.62 -7.23 -28.04
N PRO A 43 -4.26 -8.53 -28.06
CA PRO A 43 -5.25 -9.61 -28.15
C PRO A 43 -6.04 -9.76 -26.83
N PHE A 44 -5.66 -9.00 -25.81
CA PHE A 44 -6.38 -8.88 -24.57
C PHE A 44 -7.23 -7.61 -24.63
N PRO A 45 -8.56 -7.71 -24.40
CA PRO A 45 -9.39 -6.52 -24.28
C PRO A 45 -8.81 -5.61 -23.21
N ASP A 46 -8.93 -4.29 -23.37
CA ASP A 46 -8.76 -3.35 -22.27
C ASP A 46 -9.86 -3.67 -21.24
N ILE A 47 -9.58 -4.60 -20.33
CA ILE A 47 -10.51 -4.94 -19.26
C ILE A 47 -10.51 -3.74 -18.33
N GLU A 48 -11.53 -2.89 -18.47
CA GLU A 48 -11.90 -1.91 -17.45
C GLU A 48 -12.26 -2.70 -16.17
N VAL A 49 -11.26 -2.93 -15.32
CA VAL A 49 -11.47 -3.54 -14.00
C VAL A 49 -12.00 -2.46 -13.06
N ASP A 50 -13.23 -2.62 -12.60
CA ASP A 50 -13.90 -1.67 -11.69
C ASP A 50 -13.10 -1.40 -10.41
N ALA A 51 -12.33 -2.39 -9.94
CA ALA A 51 -11.47 -2.30 -8.76
C ALA A 51 -10.44 -3.43 -8.72
N TYR A 52 -9.21 -3.15 -8.29
CA TYR A 52 -8.18 -4.17 -8.05
C TYR A 52 -7.26 -3.79 -6.88
N PRO A 53 -6.69 -4.77 -6.15
CA PRO A 53 -5.91 -4.49 -4.94
C PRO A 53 -4.66 -3.67 -5.24
N PRO A 54 -4.29 -2.71 -4.36
CA PRO A 54 -2.95 -2.14 -4.40
C PRO A 54 -1.90 -3.21 -4.11
N LEU A 55 -0.67 -2.99 -4.60
CA LEU A 55 0.43 -3.92 -4.37
C LEU A 55 0.63 -4.20 -2.87
N LYS A 56 0.88 -5.47 -2.54
CA LYS A 56 1.10 -5.94 -1.16
C LYS A 56 -0.04 -5.58 -0.21
N PHE A 57 -1.27 -5.51 -0.70
CA PHE A 57 -2.44 -5.51 0.16
C PHE A 57 -2.41 -6.72 1.10
N SER A 58 -2.63 -6.51 2.38
CA SER A 58 -2.99 -7.58 3.31
C SER A 58 -3.83 -7.03 4.45
N TRP A 59 -4.69 -7.88 5.00
CA TRP A 59 -5.23 -7.68 6.34
C TRP A 59 -4.14 -7.95 7.37
N VAL A 60 -4.11 -7.15 8.43
CA VAL A 60 -3.31 -7.41 9.64
C VAL A 60 -4.26 -7.81 10.77
N ILE A 61 -5.40 -7.11 10.87
CA ILE A 61 -6.54 -7.58 11.64
C ILE A 61 -7.76 -7.52 10.71
N PRO A 62 -8.40 -8.67 10.42
CA PRO A 62 -9.53 -8.73 9.50
C PRO A 62 -10.59 -7.68 9.83
N LYS A 63 -11.03 -6.93 8.82
CA LYS A 63 -12.07 -5.89 8.93
C LYS A 63 -11.78 -4.78 9.95
N LYS A 64 -10.53 -4.64 10.40
CA LYS A 64 -10.11 -3.57 11.32
C LYS A 64 -8.93 -2.75 10.80
N ILE A 65 -7.84 -3.42 10.44
CA ILE A 65 -6.66 -2.74 9.89
C ILE A 65 -5.97 -3.57 8.81
N SER A 66 -5.71 -2.93 7.68
CA SER A 66 -5.02 -3.47 6.52
C SER A 66 -3.80 -2.63 6.16
N ALA A 67 -2.88 -3.18 5.38
CA ALA A 67 -1.73 -2.44 4.87
C ALA A 67 -1.43 -2.72 3.41
N MET A 68 -0.83 -1.74 2.72
CA MET A 68 -0.46 -1.84 1.32
C MET A 68 0.73 -0.95 0.95
N ALA A 69 1.24 -1.13 -0.28
CA ALA A 69 2.02 -0.11 -0.96
C ALA A 69 1.13 1.06 -1.40
N PHE A 70 1.75 2.14 -1.90
CA PHE A 70 1.03 3.34 -2.31
C PHE A 70 -0.10 3.02 -3.31
N PRO A 71 -1.39 3.29 -2.99
CA PRO A 71 -2.48 3.10 -3.92
C PRO A 71 -2.46 4.22 -4.96
N ARG A 72 -2.03 3.90 -6.18
CA ARG A 72 -1.72 4.92 -7.20
C ARG A 72 -2.96 5.44 -7.93
N ASN A 73 -3.96 4.59 -8.09
CA ASN A 73 -5.06 4.80 -9.02
C ASN A 73 -6.41 4.70 -8.31
N LYS A 74 -7.49 5.18 -8.96
CA LYS A 74 -8.85 5.16 -8.40
C LYS A 74 -9.33 3.74 -8.14
N GLU A 75 -8.97 2.80 -8.99
CA GLU A 75 -9.34 1.38 -8.92
C GLU A 75 -8.77 0.72 -7.66
N ASN A 76 -7.57 1.13 -7.22
CA ASN A 76 -7.02 0.69 -5.94
C ASN A 76 -7.87 1.18 -4.78
N LEU A 77 -8.28 2.46 -4.80
CA LEU A 77 -9.08 3.03 -3.73
C LEU A 77 -10.50 2.46 -3.71
N LYS A 78 -11.11 2.24 -4.88
CA LYS A 78 -12.39 1.52 -5.02
C LYS A 78 -12.29 0.11 -4.42
N PHE A 79 -11.20 -0.61 -4.68
CA PHE A 79 -10.95 -1.90 -4.04
C PHE A 79 -10.95 -1.78 -2.51
N LEU A 80 -10.25 -0.78 -1.94
CA LEU A 80 -10.22 -0.58 -0.48
C LEU A 80 -11.63 -0.37 0.09
N VAL A 81 -12.43 0.51 -0.54
CA VAL A 81 -13.81 0.76 -0.13
C VAL A 81 -14.68 -0.50 -0.23
N ASN A 82 -14.53 -1.29 -1.31
CA ASN A 82 -15.24 -2.56 -1.47
C ASN A 82 -14.88 -3.57 -0.37
N GLN A 83 -13.67 -3.50 0.18
CA GLN A 83 -13.27 -4.31 1.34
C GLN A 83 -13.82 -3.80 2.69
N GLY A 84 -14.46 -2.63 2.69
CA GLY A 84 -15.03 -1.97 3.85
C GLY A 84 -14.07 -0.98 4.52
N ILE A 85 -12.93 -0.65 3.90
CA ILE A 85 -11.98 0.33 4.44
C ILE A 85 -12.56 1.73 4.29
N THR A 86 -12.66 2.46 5.40
CA THR A 86 -13.28 3.78 5.47
C THR A 86 -12.28 4.90 5.77
N HIS A 87 -11.05 4.56 6.18
CA HIS A 87 -10.03 5.54 6.53
C HIS A 87 -8.64 5.10 6.06
N LEU A 88 -8.04 5.87 5.15
CA LEU A 88 -6.69 5.66 4.63
C LEU A 88 -5.67 6.55 5.34
N VAL A 89 -4.60 5.94 5.85
CA VAL A 89 -3.46 6.60 6.47
C VAL A 89 -2.26 6.55 5.54
N THR A 90 -1.77 7.72 5.15
CA THR A 90 -0.56 7.85 4.33
C THR A 90 0.64 8.21 5.19
N LEU A 91 1.70 7.40 5.10
CA LEU A 91 2.95 7.60 5.84
C LEU A 91 4.02 8.36 5.06
N THR A 92 3.86 8.56 3.75
CA THR A 92 4.90 9.19 2.92
C THR A 92 4.63 10.69 2.83
N ALA A 93 5.56 11.48 3.38
CA ALA A 93 5.44 12.93 3.45
C ALA A 93 5.15 13.54 2.06
N GLY A 94 4.14 14.41 2.00
CA GLY A 94 3.77 15.16 0.80
C GLY A 94 3.19 14.32 -0.33
N LYS A 95 2.85 13.05 -0.09
CA LYS A 95 2.24 12.16 -1.10
C LYS A 95 0.80 11.88 -0.73
N LYS A 96 -0.13 12.38 -1.53
CA LYS A 96 -1.57 12.12 -1.39
C LYS A 96 -2.03 11.18 -2.53
N PRO A 97 -2.62 10.01 -2.23
CA PRO A 97 -3.31 9.20 -3.24
C PRO A 97 -4.52 9.95 -3.82
N PRO A 98 -5.15 9.51 -4.92
CA PRO A 98 -6.33 10.16 -5.51
C PRO A 98 -7.61 9.96 -4.66
N VAL A 99 -7.54 10.22 -3.36
CA VAL A 99 -8.62 10.03 -2.38
C VAL A 99 -9.75 11.04 -2.53
N ASP A 100 -9.47 12.20 -3.12
CA ASP A 100 -10.48 13.25 -3.35
C ASP A 100 -11.59 12.78 -4.29
N ASP A 101 -11.29 11.80 -5.14
CA ASP A 101 -12.26 11.17 -6.04
C ASP A 101 -13.15 10.11 -5.35
N ILE A 102 -12.95 9.85 -4.05
CA ILE A 102 -13.59 8.77 -3.29
C ILE A 102 -14.29 9.34 -2.05
N PRO A 103 -15.55 9.81 -2.17
CA PRO A 103 -16.22 10.61 -1.13
C PRO A 103 -16.36 9.94 0.24
N ARG A 104 -16.33 8.61 0.29
CA ARG A 104 -16.53 7.81 1.52
C ARG A 104 -15.23 7.40 2.20
N LEU A 105 -14.08 7.76 1.63
CA LEU A 105 -12.77 7.38 2.15
C LEU A 105 -12.13 8.59 2.86
N LYS A 106 -12.16 8.56 4.20
CA LYS A 106 -11.44 9.53 5.02
C LYS A 106 -9.93 9.35 4.82
N TRP A 107 -9.19 10.44 4.88
CA TRP A 107 -7.74 10.43 4.69
C TRP A 107 -7.03 11.19 5.80
N THR A 108 -5.94 10.61 6.33
CA THR A 108 -5.04 11.26 7.29
C THR A 108 -3.59 11.04 6.86
N GLU A 109 -2.77 12.09 6.94
CA GLU A 109 -1.33 11.99 6.76
C GLU A 109 -0.59 11.93 8.11
N VAL A 110 0.31 10.96 8.23
CA VAL A 110 1.35 10.89 9.28
C VAL A 110 2.69 10.95 8.56
N PRO A 111 3.21 12.17 8.27
CA PRO A 111 4.30 12.33 7.32
C PRO A 111 5.60 11.78 7.89
N ILE A 112 6.21 10.83 7.18
CA ILE A 112 7.55 10.29 7.42
C ILE A 112 8.33 10.41 6.11
N GLU A 113 9.52 10.98 6.19
CA GLU A 113 10.40 11.15 5.04
C GLU A 113 10.77 9.80 4.40
N GLU A 114 11.17 9.83 3.13
CA GLU A 114 11.68 8.61 2.50
C GLU A 114 12.99 8.17 3.17
N PHE A 115 13.15 6.85 3.30
CA PHE A 115 14.31 6.22 3.95
C PHE A 115 14.44 6.44 5.46
N GLU A 116 13.53 7.19 6.07
CA GLU A 116 13.45 7.35 7.52
C GLU A 116 12.52 6.32 8.19
N LEU A 117 12.80 6.07 9.47
CA LEU A 117 11.93 5.30 10.36
C LEU A 117 10.94 6.21 11.11
N PRO A 118 9.77 5.70 11.52
CA PRO A 118 8.85 6.46 12.37
C PRO A 118 9.50 6.88 13.68
N SER A 119 9.40 8.16 14.04
CA SER A 119 9.72 8.66 15.37
C SER A 119 8.62 8.30 16.38
N VAL A 120 8.94 8.34 17.68
CA VAL A 120 7.97 8.09 18.76
C VAL A 120 6.75 9.01 18.63
N GLU A 121 6.95 10.29 18.31
CA GLU A 121 5.84 11.25 18.12
C GLU A 121 4.96 10.91 16.91
N GLN A 122 5.54 10.45 15.80
CA GLN A 122 4.77 9.99 14.64
C GLN A 122 3.98 8.71 14.97
N ILE A 123 4.58 7.78 15.73
CA ILE A 123 3.91 6.57 16.19
C ILE A 123 2.73 6.94 17.11
N LYS A 124 2.92 7.85 18.07
CA LYS A 124 1.85 8.37 18.94
C LYS A 124 0.72 8.97 18.13
N LYS A 125 1.03 9.84 17.16
CA LYS A 125 0.03 10.43 16.25
C LYS A 125 -0.76 9.35 15.51
N PHE A 126 -0.09 8.31 15.03
CA PHE A 126 -0.75 7.17 14.40
C PHE A 126 -1.65 6.39 15.38
N MET A 127 -1.19 6.11 16.60
CA MET A 127 -2.04 5.45 17.61
C MET A 127 -3.28 6.27 17.96
N ASP A 128 -3.19 7.61 17.98
CA ASP A 128 -4.34 8.47 18.21
C ASP A 128 -5.33 8.44 17.02
N VAL A 129 -4.83 8.31 15.79
CA VAL A 129 -5.68 8.03 14.62
C VAL A 129 -6.40 6.70 14.81
N CYS A 130 -5.70 5.65 15.23
CA CYS A 130 -6.27 4.33 15.50
C CYS A 130 -7.34 4.35 16.59
N LYS A 131 -7.10 5.03 17.72
CA LYS A 131 -8.08 5.19 18.81
C LYS A 131 -9.36 5.88 18.33
N ARG A 132 -9.21 6.96 17.56
CA ARG A 132 -10.37 7.67 16.99
C ARG A 132 -11.13 6.81 15.99
N ALA A 133 -10.41 6.07 15.15
CA ALA A 133 -11.01 5.16 14.18
C ALA A 133 -11.84 4.07 14.88
N ASP A 134 -11.27 3.43 15.92
CA ASP A 134 -11.95 2.40 16.72
C ASP A 134 -13.24 2.94 17.37
N LYS A 135 -13.17 4.13 17.99
CA LYS A 135 -14.33 4.80 18.60
C LYS A 135 -15.45 5.10 17.58
N ASN A 136 -15.08 5.38 16.33
CA ASN A 136 -16.00 5.73 15.27
C ASN A 136 -16.46 4.53 14.42
N GLY A 137 -16.01 3.31 14.72
CA GLY A 137 -16.28 2.13 13.89
C GLY A 137 -15.64 2.22 12.49
N GLU A 138 -14.54 2.96 12.35
CA GLU A 138 -13.82 3.12 11.09
C GLU A 138 -12.86 1.93 10.88
N VAL A 139 -12.75 1.46 9.63
CA VAL A 139 -11.80 0.42 9.22
C VAL A 139 -10.60 1.08 8.52
N LEU A 140 -9.39 0.77 9.00
CA LEU A 140 -8.17 1.44 8.58
C LEU A 140 -7.43 0.71 7.44
N GLY A 141 -6.90 1.48 6.50
CA GLY A 141 -5.82 1.08 5.61
C GLY A 141 -4.60 1.96 5.85
N ILE A 142 -3.42 1.37 6.01
CA ILE A 142 -2.16 2.12 6.16
C ILE A 142 -1.19 1.79 5.02
N HIS A 143 -0.53 2.81 4.49
CA HIS A 143 0.46 2.60 3.44
C HIS A 143 1.66 3.55 3.56
N CYS A 144 2.78 3.10 3.01
CA CYS A 144 3.92 3.95 2.67
C CYS A 144 4.18 3.84 1.16
N ARG A 145 5.41 4.11 0.69
CA ARG A 145 5.75 3.91 -0.73
C ARG A 145 5.62 2.44 -1.16
N GLN A 146 6.31 1.54 -0.45
CA GLN A 146 6.41 0.13 -0.82
C GLN A 146 5.58 -0.84 0.04
N GLY A 147 4.94 -0.35 1.11
CA GLY A 147 4.14 -1.16 2.03
C GLY A 147 4.94 -2.17 2.86
N ARG A 148 6.21 -1.87 3.17
CA ARG A 148 7.15 -2.75 3.89
C ARG A 148 7.66 -2.14 5.20
N SER A 149 8.61 -1.21 5.11
CA SER A 149 9.35 -0.66 6.27
C SER A 149 8.48 0.18 7.22
N ARG A 150 8.17 1.44 6.85
CA ARG A 150 7.41 2.39 7.68
C ARG A 150 6.05 1.84 8.14
N SER A 151 5.29 1.22 7.24
CA SER A 151 4.02 0.57 7.58
C SER A 151 4.22 -0.61 8.54
N GLY A 152 5.25 -1.43 8.33
CA GLY A 152 5.55 -2.56 9.21
C GLY A 152 5.85 -2.11 10.64
N VAL A 153 6.69 -1.10 10.82
CA VAL A 153 7.00 -0.53 12.14
C VAL A 153 5.75 0.03 12.82
N MET A 154 4.94 0.80 12.09
CA MET A 154 3.67 1.34 12.62
C MET A 154 2.71 0.22 13.07
N LEU A 155 2.60 -0.84 12.28
CA LEU A 155 1.76 -1.99 12.61
C LEU A 155 2.29 -2.79 13.80
N ALA A 156 3.60 -3.00 13.91
CA ALA A 156 4.19 -3.66 15.07
C ALA A 156 3.94 -2.83 16.34
N CYS A 157 4.14 -1.51 16.29
CA CYS A 157 3.80 -0.62 17.40
C CYS A 157 2.29 -0.65 17.74
N TYR A 158 1.42 -0.84 16.75
CA TYR A 158 -0.02 -1.01 16.97
C TYR A 158 -0.31 -2.30 17.76
N LEU A 159 0.32 -3.43 17.41
CA LEU A 159 0.16 -4.69 18.16
C LEU A 159 0.66 -4.56 19.60
N VAL A 160 1.79 -3.89 19.80
CA VAL A 160 2.29 -3.57 21.15
C VAL A 160 1.24 -2.73 21.92
N HIS A 161 0.75 -1.65 21.33
CA HIS A 161 -0.13 -0.69 22.03
C HIS A 161 -1.52 -1.25 22.36
N PHE A 162 -2.16 -1.91 21.40
CA PHE A 162 -3.57 -2.34 21.54
C PHE A 162 -3.73 -3.82 21.90
N HIS A 163 -2.74 -4.66 21.58
CA HIS A 163 -2.83 -6.11 21.76
C HIS A 163 -1.80 -6.67 22.75
N ARG A 164 -0.98 -5.80 23.37
CA ARG A 164 -0.03 -6.16 24.43
C ARG A 164 1.03 -7.18 24.02
N PHE A 165 1.34 -7.26 22.74
CA PHE A 165 2.48 -8.04 22.26
C PHE A 165 3.78 -7.43 22.82
N LEU A 166 4.76 -8.28 23.12
CA LEU A 166 6.14 -7.81 23.28
C LEU A 166 6.69 -7.31 21.93
N PRO A 167 7.70 -6.41 21.93
CA PRO A 167 8.27 -5.87 20.68
C PRO A 167 8.68 -6.94 19.66
N ASP A 168 9.37 -8.00 20.12
CA ASP A 168 9.82 -9.13 19.32
C ASP A 168 8.64 -9.93 18.76
N GLN A 169 7.64 -10.22 19.60
CA GLN A 169 6.41 -10.89 19.19
C GLN A 169 5.67 -10.09 18.12
N ALA A 170 5.53 -8.78 18.30
CA ALA A 170 4.85 -7.90 17.36
C ALA A 170 5.58 -7.85 16.01
N VAL A 171 6.90 -7.67 16.01
CA VAL A 171 7.71 -7.68 14.79
C VAL A 171 7.59 -9.02 14.08
N ASN A 172 7.70 -10.14 14.80
CA ASN A 172 7.61 -11.47 14.22
C ASN A 172 6.21 -11.76 13.65
N ALA A 173 5.15 -11.37 14.34
CA ALA A 173 3.79 -11.48 13.82
C ALA A 173 3.63 -10.70 12.50
N ILE A 174 4.13 -9.46 12.44
CA ILE A 174 4.08 -8.65 11.21
C ILE A 174 4.92 -9.28 10.08
N ARG A 175 6.11 -9.82 10.36
CA ARG A 175 6.92 -10.57 9.38
C ARG A 175 6.15 -11.76 8.80
N MET A 176 5.46 -12.51 9.65
CA MET A 176 4.71 -13.71 9.26
C MET A 176 3.44 -13.37 8.48
N ILE A 177 2.73 -12.29 8.84
CA ILE A 177 1.53 -11.82 8.12
C ILE A 177 1.93 -11.16 6.80
N ARG A 178 3.03 -10.40 6.79
CA ARG A 178 3.49 -9.57 5.67
C ARG A 178 4.97 -9.79 5.37
N PRO A 179 5.34 -10.89 4.69
CA PRO A 179 6.73 -11.19 4.35
C PRO A 179 7.44 -10.00 3.67
N GLY A 180 8.63 -9.69 4.17
CA GLY A 180 9.42 -8.53 3.74
C GLY A 180 9.11 -7.22 4.48
N SER A 181 8.38 -7.28 5.61
CA SER A 181 8.14 -6.16 6.52
C SER A 181 9.01 -6.32 7.76
N CYS A 182 9.53 -5.21 8.30
CA CYS A 182 10.40 -5.22 9.48
C CYS A 182 11.68 -6.08 9.34
N ASP A 183 12.31 -6.14 8.16
CA ASP A 183 13.43 -7.07 7.91
C ASP A 183 14.77 -6.67 8.57
N PHE A 184 14.97 -5.37 8.83
CA PHE A 184 16.22 -4.85 9.39
C PHE A 184 16.17 -4.59 10.91
N PRO A 185 17.31 -4.68 11.63
CA PRO A 185 17.40 -4.45 13.08
C PRO A 185 16.87 -3.08 13.53
N GLU A 186 17.06 -2.03 12.72
CA GLU A 186 16.63 -0.68 13.04
C GLU A 186 15.09 -0.59 13.16
N HIS A 187 14.35 -1.48 12.51
CA HIS A 187 12.90 -1.59 12.71
C HIS A 187 12.55 -2.13 14.10
N GLU A 188 13.30 -3.12 14.60
CA GLU A 188 13.11 -3.67 15.95
C GLU A 188 13.46 -2.61 17.00
N GLU A 189 14.55 -1.87 16.80
CA GLU A 189 14.93 -0.75 17.66
C GLU A 189 13.84 0.34 17.71
N ALA A 190 13.23 0.68 16.57
CA ALA A 190 12.16 1.67 16.53
C ALA A 190 10.91 1.22 17.33
N VAL A 191 10.55 -0.07 17.24
CA VAL A 191 9.46 -0.66 18.04
C VAL A 191 9.85 -0.70 19.53
N GLY A 192 11.09 -1.05 19.84
CA GLY A 192 11.64 -1.07 21.20
C GLY A 192 11.60 0.30 21.88
N LYS A 193 12.06 1.36 21.20
CA LYS A 193 12.00 2.75 21.69
C LYS A 193 10.57 3.19 22.00
N TYR A 194 9.62 2.79 21.15
CA TYR A 194 8.20 3.09 21.41
C TYR A 194 7.64 2.29 22.60
N PHE A 195 8.07 1.04 22.75
CA PHE A 195 7.70 0.22 23.90
C PHE A 195 8.23 0.79 25.22
N GLU A 196 9.49 1.22 25.26
CA GLU A 196 10.09 1.90 26.41
C GLU A 196 9.23 3.11 26.82
N TYR A 197 8.94 4.01 25.88
CA TYR A 197 8.03 5.15 26.09
C TYR A 197 6.64 4.72 26.62
N LEU A 198 6.06 3.66 26.06
CA LEU A 198 4.73 3.18 26.46
C LEU A 198 4.70 2.66 27.90
N THR A 199 5.84 2.18 28.40
CA THR A 199 5.96 1.51 29.72
C THR A 199 6.62 2.35 30.80
N GLU A 200 7.19 3.52 30.45
CA GLU A 200 7.94 4.40 31.35
C GLU A 200 7.21 4.68 32.67
N ASP A 201 5.90 4.92 32.61
CA ASP A 201 5.07 5.27 33.77
C ASP A 201 4.02 4.20 34.16
N ASN A 202 4.01 3.03 33.51
CA ASN A 202 2.95 2.03 33.75
C ASN A 202 3.41 0.60 33.45
N PRO A 203 3.59 -0.26 34.48
CA PRO A 203 3.95 -1.66 34.31
C PRO A 203 2.73 -2.49 33.89
N LEU A 204 2.27 -2.28 32.65
CA LEU A 204 1.30 -3.18 32.03
C LEU A 204 1.96 -4.54 31.79
N LYS A 205 1.19 -5.62 31.93
CA LYS A 205 1.65 -6.95 31.51
C LYS A 205 1.59 -7.05 30.00
N PHE A 206 2.72 -7.37 29.38
CA PHE A 206 2.85 -7.66 27.97
C PHE A 206 3.23 -9.13 27.76
N GLY A 207 3.07 -9.60 26.53
CA GLY A 207 3.32 -10.97 26.14
C GLY A 207 2.01 -11.69 25.80
N VAL A 208 1.99 -12.33 24.64
CA VAL A 208 0.92 -13.24 24.23
C VAL A 208 1.42 -14.68 24.17
N GLY A 209 0.53 -15.65 24.38
CA GLY A 209 0.83 -17.07 24.19
C GLY A 209 1.10 -17.40 22.72
N GLY A 210 1.84 -18.49 22.47
CA GLY A 210 2.18 -18.91 21.10
C GLY A 210 0.94 -19.30 20.28
N ASP A 211 -0.04 -19.93 20.93
CA ASP A 211 -1.35 -20.28 20.39
C ASP A 211 -2.15 -19.05 19.94
N VAL A 212 -2.21 -18.02 20.79
CA VAL A 212 -2.89 -16.76 20.47
C VAL A 212 -2.21 -16.05 19.30
N MET A 213 -0.87 -16.09 19.25
CA MET A 213 -0.11 -15.50 18.15
C MET A 213 -0.34 -16.25 16.84
N GLU A 214 -0.39 -17.58 16.86
CA GLU A 214 -0.65 -18.41 15.68
C GLU A 214 -2.06 -18.16 15.12
N GLU A 215 -3.09 -18.20 15.98
CA GLU A 215 -4.47 -17.90 15.58
C GLU A 215 -4.60 -16.50 14.96
N PHE A 216 -3.92 -15.51 15.56
CA PHE A 216 -3.90 -14.14 15.05
C PHE A 216 -3.30 -14.06 13.63
N ILE A 217 -2.16 -14.72 13.41
CA ILE A 217 -1.47 -14.73 12.11
C ILE A 217 -2.34 -15.44 11.05
N ASP A 218 -2.93 -16.57 11.40
CA ASP A 218 -3.74 -17.36 10.47
C ASP A 218 -5.02 -16.63 10.07
N ALA A 219 -5.70 -15.98 11.02
CA ALA A 219 -6.86 -15.16 10.72
C ALA A 219 -6.53 -14.03 9.72
N ALA A 220 -5.37 -13.37 9.89
CA ALA A 220 -4.92 -12.31 8.99
C ALA A 220 -4.59 -12.84 7.58
N LYS A 221 -3.88 -13.98 7.49
CA LYS A 221 -3.53 -14.62 6.22
C LYS A 221 -4.75 -15.12 5.47
N GLU A 222 -5.68 -15.79 6.15
CA GLU A 222 -6.89 -16.33 5.53
C GLU A 222 -7.80 -15.20 5.03
N ALA A 223 -7.98 -14.14 5.83
CA ALA A 223 -8.73 -12.96 5.39
C ALA A 223 -8.09 -12.28 4.18
N THR A 224 -6.75 -12.23 4.11
CA THR A 224 -6.03 -11.68 2.96
C THR A 224 -6.23 -12.54 1.71
N LYS A 225 -6.07 -13.86 1.85
CA LYS A 225 -6.25 -14.82 0.75
C LYS A 225 -7.65 -14.74 0.15
N LYS A 226 -8.69 -14.61 0.99
CA LYS A 226 -10.09 -14.51 0.55
C LYS A 226 -10.40 -13.29 -0.33
N VAL A 227 -9.63 -12.22 -0.23
CA VAL A 227 -9.90 -10.96 -0.97
C VAL A 227 -8.99 -10.76 -2.18
N LEU A 228 -7.94 -11.57 -2.30
CA LEU A 228 -6.99 -11.51 -3.41
C LEU A 228 -7.18 -12.63 -4.44
N ASN A 229 -8.01 -13.63 -4.11
CA ASN A 229 -8.32 -14.78 -4.96
C ASN A 229 -9.73 -14.67 -5.55
#